data_AF-A0A8J8NN39-F1
#
_entry.id   AF-A0A8J8NN39-F1
#
_cell.length_a   1.000
_cell.length_b   1.000
_cell.length_c   1.000
_cell.angle_alpha   90.00
_cell.angle_beta   90.00
_cell.angle_gamma   90.00
#
_symmetry.space_group_name_H-M   'P 1'
#
loop_
_entity.id
_entity.type
_entity.pdbx_description
1 polymer ?
#
loop_
_entity_poly.entity_id
_entity_poly.type
_entity_poly.pdbx_seq_one_letter_code
_entity_poly.pdbx_strand_id
1 'polypeptide(L)'
;MILDLGLLLQLFLWTFYAKSWRYPIAVVLLYFTRFLMSALYKMTYPYNYIWEFPGVYSLTVAYGQYSAFYFSQTIGISVINMLEFRDRKLRLAQWIMALAIFGLSLMLLFCRGHYSIDIFGGFIFGHYFWIFAENRSWIIDYALMKIPFHKRFPLFQTNCSKCKAPVNRWAVHLRNDFPGQVTNLKIDNEKIGIKIDDTPLAKFGSQPEIEREVEFKYPKTQELLPQSLEGVNNTLSLTEGQNFSLKVPPQPIVSNNEKDFS
;
A
#
# COMPACT_ATOMS: atom_id res chain seq x y z
N MET A 1 -7.50 22.43 8.40
CA MET A 1 -6.05 22.70 8.52
C MET A 1 -5.22 21.49 8.96
N ILE A 2 -5.42 20.90 10.14
CA ILE A 2 -4.62 19.73 10.57
C ILE A 2 -4.74 18.56 9.59
N LEU A 3 -5.94 18.31 9.07
CA LEU A 3 -6.19 17.25 8.08
C LEU A 3 -5.52 17.53 6.74
N ASP A 4 -5.53 18.79 6.31
CA ASP A 4 -4.84 19.25 5.10
C ASP A 4 -3.33 19.03 5.24
N LEU A 5 -2.77 19.37 6.41
CA LEU A 5 -1.37 19.12 6.74
C LEU A 5 -1.06 17.62 6.76
N GLY A 6 -1.94 16.79 7.32
CA GLY A 6 -1.80 15.34 7.31
C GLY A 6 -1.79 14.76 5.89
N LEU A 7 -2.68 15.24 5.03
CA LEU A 7 -2.72 14.87 3.60
C LEU A 7 -1.45 15.31 2.86
N LEU A 8 -1.03 16.56 3.03
CA LEU A 8 0.17 17.11 2.39
C LEU A 8 1.43 16.39 2.88
N LEU A 9 1.54 16.12 4.18
CA LEU A 9 2.63 15.34 4.74
C LEU A 9 2.65 13.92 4.15
N GLN A 10 1.49 13.29 4.01
CA GLN A 10 1.40 11.94 3.46
C GLN A 10 1.75 11.90 1.96
N LEU A 11 1.33 12.91 1.19
CA LEU A 11 1.74 13.08 -0.21
C LEU A 11 3.23 13.35 -0.32
N PHE A 12 3.80 14.22 0.53
CA PHE A 12 5.23 14.47 0.59
C PHE A 12 6.02 13.19 0.90
N LEU A 13 5.63 12.48 1.95
CA LEU A 13 6.24 11.21 2.34
C LEU A 13 6.06 10.12 1.29
N TRP A 14 5.01 10.18 0.47
CA TRP A 14 4.83 9.29 -0.66
C TRP A 14 5.73 9.67 -1.83
N THR A 15 5.80 10.94 -2.22
CA THR A 15 6.61 11.41 -3.36
C THR A 15 8.11 11.17 -3.13
N PHE A 16 8.63 11.45 -1.93
CA PHE A 16 10.07 11.32 -1.65
C PHE A 16 10.48 9.92 -1.20
N TYR A 17 9.59 9.17 -0.55
CA TYR A 17 9.88 7.84 -0.03
C TYR A 17 8.95 6.77 -0.62
N ALA A 18 8.64 6.90 -1.91
CA ALA A 18 7.68 6.04 -2.61
C ALA A 18 8.07 4.56 -2.49
N LYS A 19 7.30 3.80 -1.70
CA LYS A 19 7.47 2.34 -1.57
C LYS A 19 6.36 1.54 -2.26
N SER A 20 5.17 2.13 -2.43
CA SER A 20 4.00 1.47 -3.02
C SER A 20 2.98 2.50 -3.53
N TRP A 21 2.23 2.13 -4.57
CA TRP A 21 1.09 2.87 -5.13
C TRP A 21 -0.19 2.74 -4.31
N ARG A 22 -0.16 2.00 -3.21
CA ARG A 22 -1.31 1.80 -2.33
C ARG A 22 -2.02 3.11 -1.95
N TYR A 23 -1.28 4.09 -1.45
CA TYR A 23 -1.86 5.33 -0.95
C TYR A 23 -2.61 6.12 -2.04
N PRO A 24 -1.99 6.45 -3.20
CA PRO A 24 -2.71 7.09 -4.32
C PRO A 24 -3.95 6.32 -4.77
N ILE A 25 -3.88 4.98 -4.87
CA ILE A 25 -5.02 4.17 -5.31
C ILE A 25 -6.19 4.32 -4.33
N ALA A 26 -5.93 4.25 -3.02
CA ALA A 26 -6.98 4.40 -2.01
C ALA A 26 -7.65 5.78 -2.10
N VAL A 27 -6.86 6.84 -2.26
CA VAL A 27 -7.37 8.22 -2.40
C VAL A 27 -8.18 8.36 -3.69
N VAL A 28 -7.67 7.90 -4.83
CA VAL A 28 -8.38 7.97 -6.13
C VAL A 28 -9.71 7.23 -6.08
N LEU A 29 -9.76 6.03 -5.49
CA LEU A 29 -11.01 5.26 -5.34
C LEU A 29 -12.03 5.99 -4.46
N LEU A 30 -11.57 6.66 -3.41
CA LEU A 30 -12.42 7.46 -2.53
C LEU A 30 -13.03 8.66 -3.28
N TYR A 31 -12.20 9.42 -4.02
CA TYR A 31 -12.66 10.53 -4.87
C TYR A 31 -13.61 10.06 -5.96
N PHE A 32 -13.30 8.93 -6.61
CA PHE A 32 -14.14 8.34 -7.65
C PHE A 32 -15.52 7.93 -7.10
N THR A 33 -15.54 7.29 -5.93
CA THR A 33 -16.79 6.90 -5.26
C THR A 33 -17.63 8.12 -4.90
N ARG A 34 -17.00 9.18 -4.42
CA ARG A 34 -17.70 10.45 -4.17
C ARG A 34 -18.27 11.06 -5.44
N PHE A 35 -17.50 11.08 -6.51
CA PHE A 35 -17.96 11.58 -7.81
C PHE A 35 -19.20 10.82 -8.26
N LEU A 36 -19.16 9.49 -8.17
CA LEU A 36 -20.30 8.63 -8.52
C LEU A 36 -21.52 8.88 -7.64
N MET A 37 -21.35 8.94 -6.31
CA MET A 37 -22.46 9.19 -5.37
C MET A 37 -23.09 10.57 -5.57
N SER A 38 -22.27 11.60 -5.80
CA SER A 38 -22.73 12.96 -6.08
C SER A 38 -23.50 13.06 -7.41
N ALA A 39 -23.17 12.21 -8.37
CA ALA A 39 -23.88 12.14 -9.65
C ALA A 39 -25.22 11.41 -9.52
N LEU A 40 -25.28 10.35 -8.70
CA LEU A 40 -26.46 9.50 -8.55
C LEU A 40 -27.50 10.10 -7.60
N TYR A 41 -27.08 10.81 -6.55
CA TYR A 41 -27.99 11.23 -5.48
C TYR A 41 -27.74 12.68 -5.06
N LYS A 42 -28.81 13.46 -4.96
CA LYS A 42 -28.78 14.89 -4.58
C LYS A 42 -29.72 15.11 -3.39
N MET A 43 -29.18 15.56 -2.26
CA MET A 43 -29.97 15.88 -1.07
C MET A 43 -30.37 17.34 -1.09
N THR A 44 -31.55 17.63 -0.57
CA THR A 44 -31.92 18.99 -0.17
C THR A 44 -31.08 19.42 1.03
N TYR A 45 -30.65 20.69 1.03
CA TYR A 45 -29.90 21.29 2.13
C TYR A 45 -30.76 21.41 3.39
N PRO A 46 -30.17 21.26 4.58
CA PRO A 46 -30.87 21.58 5.82
C PRO A 46 -31.17 23.09 5.88
N TYR A 47 -32.31 23.47 6.44
CA TYR A 47 -32.65 24.88 6.69
C TYR A 47 -31.63 25.52 7.64
N ASN A 48 -31.22 26.76 7.34
CA ASN A 48 -30.20 27.54 8.07
C ASN A 48 -28.79 26.92 8.02
N TYR A 49 -28.27 26.72 6.80
CA TYR A 49 -26.92 26.21 6.58
C TYR A 49 -25.86 27.26 6.98
N ILE A 50 -25.15 26.99 8.09
CA ILE A 50 -24.21 27.95 8.72
C ILE A 50 -22.90 28.09 7.93
N TRP A 51 -22.65 27.22 6.95
CA TRP A 51 -21.39 27.12 6.21
C TRP A 51 -21.29 28.01 4.97
N GLU A 52 -22.19 28.98 4.78
CA GLU A 52 -22.05 29.96 3.69
C GLU A 52 -20.81 30.84 3.84
N PHE A 53 -20.44 31.22 5.08
CA PHE A 53 -19.24 32.02 5.33
C PHE A 53 -18.52 31.58 6.63
N PRO A 54 -17.47 30.76 6.54
CA PRO A 54 -16.75 30.24 7.70
C PRO A 54 -15.72 31.22 8.31
N GLY A 55 -15.50 32.38 7.68
CA GLY A 55 -14.40 33.29 7.97
C GLY A 55 -13.04 32.83 7.41
N VAL A 56 -12.65 31.58 7.63
CA VAL A 56 -11.40 30.99 7.12
C VAL A 56 -11.68 29.76 6.26
N TYR A 57 -11.17 29.78 5.03
CA TYR A 57 -11.37 28.71 4.05
C TYR A 57 -10.32 27.58 4.21
N SER A 58 -10.79 26.33 4.21
CA SER A 58 -9.97 25.12 4.08
C SER A 58 -9.80 24.74 2.61
N LEU A 59 -8.64 24.19 2.25
CA LEU A 59 -8.34 23.69 0.90
C LEU A 59 -9.14 22.45 0.50
N THR A 60 -9.52 21.59 1.46
CA THR A 60 -10.20 20.32 1.18
C THR A 60 -11.72 20.40 1.31
N VAL A 61 -12.26 21.53 1.76
CA VAL A 61 -13.70 21.72 1.96
C VAL A 61 -14.21 22.71 0.93
N ALA A 62 -15.20 22.27 0.14
CA ALA A 62 -15.93 23.17 -0.75
C ALA A 62 -16.93 23.97 0.09
N TYR A 63 -16.86 25.30 0.00
CA TYR A 63 -17.80 26.22 0.65
C TYR A 63 -18.87 26.65 -0.34
N GLY A 64 -20.08 26.90 0.15
CA GLY A 64 -21.25 27.21 -0.66
C GLY A 64 -22.24 26.05 -0.76
N GLN A 65 -23.33 26.28 -1.50
CA GLN A 65 -24.41 25.31 -1.68
C GLN A 65 -23.98 24.24 -2.69
N TYR A 66 -23.28 23.21 -2.21
CA TYR A 66 -22.96 21.99 -2.98
C TYR A 66 -23.71 20.77 -2.44
N SER A 67 -24.36 20.00 -3.33
CA SER A 67 -25.28 18.93 -2.96
C SER A 67 -24.57 17.64 -2.50
N ALA A 68 -23.38 17.80 -1.93
CA ALA A 68 -22.40 16.74 -1.74
C ALA A 68 -22.40 16.20 -0.31
N PHE A 69 -23.58 16.09 0.30
CA PHE A 69 -23.74 15.59 1.67
C PHE A 69 -23.45 14.11 1.79
N TYR A 70 -23.74 13.31 0.76
CA TYR A 70 -23.52 11.87 0.81
C TYR A 70 -22.05 11.54 0.95
N PHE A 71 -21.74 10.91 2.08
CA PHE A 71 -20.42 10.39 2.39
C PHE A 71 -19.36 11.51 2.62
N SER A 72 -18.89 11.63 3.86
CA SER A 72 -17.88 12.63 4.22
C SER A 72 -16.49 12.21 3.74
N GLN A 73 -16.09 12.79 2.61
CA GLN A 73 -14.78 12.52 2.03
C GLN A 73 -13.63 12.88 2.94
N THR A 74 -13.72 14.02 3.62
CA THR A 74 -12.64 14.50 4.48
C THR A 74 -12.37 13.51 5.62
N ILE A 75 -13.43 12.91 6.17
CA ILE A 75 -13.31 11.81 7.15
C ILE A 75 -12.64 10.59 6.49
N GLY A 76 -13.09 10.17 5.31
CA GLY A 76 -12.52 9.03 4.61
C GLY A 76 -11.02 9.17 4.28
N ILE A 77 -10.59 10.33 3.77
CA ILE A 77 -9.18 10.63 3.51
C ILE A 77 -8.37 10.60 4.81
N SER A 78 -8.94 11.18 5.87
CA SER A 78 -8.26 11.25 7.16
C SER A 78 -8.07 9.87 7.79
N VAL A 79 -9.05 8.97 7.62
CA VAL A 79 -8.92 7.56 8.02
C VAL A 79 -7.83 6.84 7.22
N ILE A 80 -7.77 7.05 5.90
CA ILE A 80 -6.68 6.50 5.06
C ILE A 80 -5.32 7.00 5.56
N ASN A 81 -5.17 8.30 5.82
CA ASN A 81 -3.94 8.89 6.36
C ASN A 81 -3.56 8.29 7.73
N MET A 82 -4.53 8.14 8.64
CA MET A 82 -4.30 7.53 9.95
C MET A 82 -3.78 6.09 9.83
N LEU A 83 -4.37 5.29 8.95
CA LEU A 83 -3.96 3.90 8.70
C LEU A 83 -2.60 3.82 8.01
N GLU A 84 -2.29 4.73 7.10
CA GLU A 84 -0.99 4.82 6.43
C GLU A 84 0.12 5.23 7.42
N PHE A 85 -0.15 6.15 8.36
CA PHE A 85 0.79 6.47 9.44
C PHE A 85 1.03 5.29 10.38
N ARG A 86 -0.01 4.51 10.67
CA ARG A 86 0.09 3.27 11.46
C ARG A 86 1.07 2.28 10.81
N ASP A 87 0.95 2.07 9.51
CA ASP A 87 1.80 1.13 8.78
C ASP A 87 3.25 1.58 8.67
N ARG A 88 3.48 2.90 8.63
CA ARG A 88 4.82 3.49 8.69
C ARG A 88 5.38 3.54 10.12
N LYS A 89 4.64 3.03 11.12
CA LYS A 89 4.99 3.05 12.55
C LYS A 89 5.15 4.45 13.13
N LEU A 90 4.55 5.47 12.52
CA LEU A 90 4.56 6.85 12.98
C LEU A 90 3.43 7.05 14.01
N ARG A 91 3.58 6.45 15.20
CA ARG A 91 2.54 6.40 16.24
C ARG A 91 2.03 7.79 16.66
N LEU A 92 2.90 8.79 16.78
CA LEU A 92 2.50 10.15 17.15
C LEU A 92 1.58 10.78 16.10
N ALA A 93 1.95 10.68 14.82
CA ALA A 93 1.14 11.20 13.72
C ALA A 93 -0.22 10.48 13.63
N GLN A 94 -0.23 9.16 13.85
CA GLN A 94 -1.47 8.38 13.93
C GLN A 94 -2.41 8.91 15.03
N TRP A 95 -1.92 9.14 16.24
CA TRP A 95 -2.74 9.65 17.35
C TRP A 95 -3.26 11.08 17.10
N ILE A 96 -2.41 11.96 16.55
CA ILE A 96 -2.80 13.31 16.16
C ILE A 96 -3.93 13.24 15.10
N MET A 97 -3.81 12.35 14.11
CA MET A 97 -4.85 12.17 13.10
C MET A 97 -6.14 11.59 13.69
N ALA A 98 -6.05 10.61 14.60
CA ALA A 98 -7.23 10.05 15.27
C ALA A 98 -7.99 11.12 16.06
N LEU A 99 -7.28 11.95 16.83
CA LEU A 99 -7.86 13.08 17.55
C LEU A 99 -8.47 14.12 16.59
N ALA A 100 -7.80 14.42 15.48
CA ALA A 100 -8.30 15.35 14.46
C ALA A 100 -9.57 14.84 13.78
N ILE A 101 -9.66 13.53 13.48
CA ILE A 101 -10.88 12.91 12.92
C ILE A 101 -12.03 13.01 13.92
N PHE A 102 -11.77 12.72 15.20
CA PHE A 102 -12.79 12.81 16.25
C PHE A 102 -13.31 14.24 16.40
N GLY A 103 -12.41 15.22 16.51
CA GLY A 103 -12.77 16.64 16.58
C GLY A 103 -13.52 17.12 15.33
N LEU A 104 -13.10 16.70 14.14
CA LEU A 104 -13.80 17.01 12.90
C LEU A 104 -15.20 16.40 12.88
N SER A 105 -15.35 15.15 13.30
CA SER A 105 -16.66 14.46 13.32
C SER A 105 -17.65 15.19 14.22
N LEU A 106 -17.22 15.61 15.42
CA LEU A 106 -18.04 16.41 16.33
C LEU A 106 -18.39 17.77 15.73
N MET A 107 -17.40 18.47 15.15
CA MET A 107 -17.62 19.77 14.50
C MET A 107 -18.64 19.65 13.35
N LEU A 108 -18.50 18.64 12.49
CA LEU A 108 -19.42 18.42 11.37
C LEU A 108 -20.84 18.10 11.84
N LEU A 109 -20.99 17.37 12.95
CA LEU A 109 -22.29 17.05 13.53
C LEU A 109 -22.94 18.28 14.17
N PHE A 110 -22.21 19.03 15.00
CA PHE A 110 -22.75 20.20 15.70
C PHE A 110 -23.01 21.38 14.77
N CYS A 111 -22.16 21.62 13.78
CA CYS A 111 -22.36 22.65 12.78
C CYS A 111 -23.34 22.24 11.67
N ARG A 112 -24.00 21.07 11.80
CA ARG A 112 -24.95 20.52 10.81
C ARG A 112 -24.37 20.49 9.39
N GLY A 113 -23.07 20.25 9.29
CA GLY A 113 -22.34 20.18 8.02
C GLY A 113 -22.48 18.82 7.33
N HIS A 114 -22.73 17.77 8.10
CA HIS A 114 -22.98 16.42 7.57
C HIS A 114 -24.00 15.68 8.44
N TYR A 115 -24.72 14.73 7.85
CA TYR A 115 -25.51 13.79 8.63
C TYR A 115 -24.58 12.77 9.30
N SER A 116 -25.00 12.21 10.43
CA SER A 116 -24.22 11.18 11.14
C SER A 116 -23.91 9.98 10.23
N ILE A 117 -24.86 9.59 9.36
CA ILE A 117 -24.67 8.51 8.38
C ILE A 117 -23.51 8.78 7.40
N ASP A 118 -23.27 10.05 7.05
CA ASP A 118 -22.19 10.43 6.14
C ASP A 118 -20.82 10.31 6.80
N ILE A 119 -20.76 10.58 8.11
CA ILE A 119 -19.55 10.41 8.93
C ILE A 119 -19.22 8.91 9.00
N PHE A 120 -20.19 8.08 9.36
CA PHE A 120 -20.00 6.62 9.39
C PHE A 120 -19.63 6.05 8.02
N GLY A 121 -20.27 6.52 6.95
CA GLY A 121 -19.89 6.17 5.58
C GLY A 121 -18.43 6.56 5.30
N GLY A 122 -18.02 7.76 5.70
CA GLY A 122 -16.64 8.24 5.67
C GLY A 122 -15.65 7.22 6.22
N PHE A 123 -15.89 6.75 7.45
CA PHE A 123 -15.07 5.75 8.12
C PHE A 123 -15.04 4.40 7.39
N ILE A 124 -16.22 3.86 7.05
CA ILE A 124 -16.35 2.53 6.45
C ILE A 124 -15.65 2.50 5.08
N PHE A 125 -15.95 3.47 4.20
CA PHE A 125 -15.34 3.52 2.87
C PHE A 125 -13.85 3.85 2.92
N GLY A 126 -13.41 4.76 3.81
CA GLY A 126 -12.00 5.07 3.98
C GLY A 126 -11.18 3.83 4.39
N HIS A 127 -11.67 3.08 5.38
CA HIS A 127 -11.06 1.82 5.80
C HIS A 127 -11.12 0.75 4.72
N TYR A 128 -12.28 0.60 4.06
CA TYR A 128 -12.48 -0.38 2.99
C TYR A 128 -11.55 -0.15 1.80
N PHE A 129 -11.42 1.10 1.31
CA PHE A 129 -10.54 1.40 0.18
C PHE A 129 -9.07 1.27 0.54
N TRP A 130 -8.69 1.50 1.81
CA TRP A 130 -7.33 1.20 2.27
C TRP A 130 -7.02 -0.30 2.18
N ILE A 131 -7.92 -1.18 2.65
CA ILE A 131 -7.77 -2.64 2.49
C ILE A 131 -7.75 -3.04 1.01
N PHE A 132 -8.68 -2.49 0.23
CA PHE A 132 -8.76 -2.77 -1.20
C PHE A 132 -7.47 -2.38 -1.93
N ALA A 133 -6.93 -1.21 -1.62
CA ALA A 133 -5.69 -0.73 -2.19
C ALA A 133 -4.50 -1.59 -1.77
N GLU A 134 -4.44 -2.10 -0.54
CA GLU A 134 -3.43 -3.08 -0.12
C GLU A 134 -3.45 -4.31 -1.04
N ASN A 135 -4.65 -4.85 -1.27
CA ASN A 135 -4.87 -6.06 -2.06
C ASN A 135 -4.61 -5.89 -3.57
N ARG A 136 -4.78 -4.68 -4.13
CA ARG A 136 -4.68 -4.45 -5.59
C ARG A 136 -3.42 -3.71 -6.03
N SER A 137 -2.77 -2.97 -5.13
CA SER A 137 -1.56 -2.19 -5.45
C SER A 137 -0.40 -3.04 -5.98
N TRP A 138 -0.37 -4.36 -5.75
CA TRP A 138 0.75 -5.20 -6.21
C TRP A 138 0.79 -5.28 -7.73
N ILE A 139 -0.36 -5.18 -8.39
CA ILE A 139 -0.47 -5.21 -9.85
C ILE A 139 0.25 -4.01 -10.43
N ILE A 140 0.01 -2.82 -9.85
CA ILE A 140 0.60 -1.56 -10.30
C ILE A 140 2.06 -1.47 -9.86
N ASP A 141 2.39 -1.86 -8.62
CA ASP A 141 3.76 -1.86 -8.11
C ASP A 141 4.67 -2.78 -8.95
N TYR A 142 4.15 -3.94 -9.37
CA TYR A 142 4.87 -4.85 -10.25
C TYR A 142 4.97 -4.29 -11.68
N ALA A 143 3.86 -3.85 -12.27
CA ALA A 143 3.83 -3.37 -13.66
C ALA A 143 4.68 -2.10 -13.86
N LEU A 144 4.62 -1.15 -12.93
CA LEU A 144 5.24 0.17 -13.07
C LEU A 144 6.62 0.26 -12.39
N MET A 145 6.74 -0.23 -11.15
CA MET A 145 7.97 -0.09 -10.37
C MET A 145 8.87 -1.33 -10.42
N LYS A 146 8.43 -2.43 -11.06
CA LYS A 146 9.12 -3.72 -11.11
C LYS A 146 9.58 -4.21 -9.72
N ILE A 147 8.84 -3.85 -8.67
CA ILE A 147 9.16 -4.27 -7.31
C ILE A 147 8.78 -5.75 -7.17
N PRO A 148 9.71 -6.63 -6.80
CA PRO A 148 9.40 -8.04 -6.68
C PRO A 148 8.56 -8.31 -5.42
N PHE A 149 7.63 -9.26 -5.53
CA PHE A 149 6.65 -9.60 -4.49
C PHE A 149 7.25 -9.84 -3.09
N HIS A 150 8.42 -10.49 -3.02
CA HIS A 150 9.09 -10.80 -1.74
C HIS A 150 9.54 -9.56 -0.96
N LYS A 151 9.86 -8.44 -1.63
CA LYS A 151 10.21 -7.19 -0.94
C LYS A 151 8.99 -6.53 -0.31
N ARG A 152 7.81 -6.76 -0.89
CA ARG A 152 6.56 -6.17 -0.41
C ARG A 152 5.97 -6.93 0.77
N PHE A 153 6.05 -8.26 0.75
CA PHE A 153 5.52 -9.11 1.82
C PHE A 153 6.66 -9.89 2.50
N PRO A 154 7.46 -9.24 3.39
CA PRO A 154 8.60 -9.90 4.03
C PRO A 154 8.17 -11.03 4.97
N LEU A 155 6.93 -11.00 5.45
CA LEU A 155 6.33 -12.03 6.32
C LEU A 155 5.58 -13.12 5.54
N PHE A 156 5.56 -13.07 4.20
CA PHE A 156 4.91 -14.11 3.43
C PHE A 156 5.69 -15.42 3.59
N GLN A 157 5.01 -16.46 4.08
CA GLN A 157 5.64 -17.75 4.30
C GLN A 157 6.16 -18.31 2.95
N THR A 158 7.47 -18.35 2.80
CA THR A 158 8.15 -18.92 1.63
C THR A 158 7.92 -20.43 1.54
N ASN A 159 7.72 -21.09 2.68
CA ASN A 159 7.55 -22.53 2.81
C ASN A 159 6.15 -22.89 3.31
N CYS A 160 5.13 -22.64 2.50
CA CYS A 160 3.77 -23.16 2.76
C CYS A 160 3.59 -24.53 2.09
N SER A 161 3.58 -25.61 2.89
CA SER A 161 3.46 -27.00 2.42
C SER A 161 2.12 -27.31 1.72
N LYS A 162 1.06 -26.56 2.05
CA LYS A 162 -0.28 -26.71 1.47
C LYS A 162 -0.57 -25.77 0.29
N CYS A 163 0.32 -24.83 -0.02
CA CYS A 163 0.11 -23.86 -1.08
C CYS A 163 0.46 -24.49 -2.44
N LYS A 164 -0.55 -24.68 -3.31
CA LYS A 164 -0.39 -25.32 -4.64
C LYS A 164 0.59 -24.60 -5.58
N ALA A 165 0.88 -23.32 -5.33
CA ALA A 165 1.92 -22.58 -6.02
C ALA A 165 2.89 -21.99 -4.99
N PRO A 166 4.01 -22.67 -4.67
CA PRO A 166 5.04 -22.05 -3.86
C PRO A 166 5.55 -20.82 -4.60
N VAL A 167 5.73 -19.70 -3.88
CA VAL A 167 6.34 -18.45 -4.40
C VAL A 167 7.64 -18.74 -5.14
N ASN A 168 8.32 -19.84 -4.80
CA ASN A 168 9.49 -20.37 -5.49
C ASN A 168 9.26 -20.51 -7.01
N ARG A 169 8.07 -20.86 -7.52
CA ARG A 169 7.80 -20.87 -8.98
C ARG A 169 7.82 -19.46 -9.59
N TRP A 170 7.30 -18.46 -8.87
CA TRP A 170 7.31 -17.07 -9.32
C TRP A 170 8.73 -16.48 -9.26
N ALA A 171 9.53 -16.88 -8.27
CA ALA A 171 10.94 -16.50 -8.15
C ALA A 171 11.84 -17.21 -9.19
N VAL A 172 11.48 -18.41 -9.63
CA VAL A 172 12.24 -19.18 -10.62
C VAL A 172 12.14 -18.58 -12.03
N HIS A 173 10.99 -17.99 -12.42
CA HIS A 173 10.91 -17.26 -13.70
C HIS A 173 11.80 -16.01 -13.73
N LEU A 174 11.84 -15.22 -12.65
CA LEU A 174 12.74 -14.07 -12.55
C LEU A 174 14.23 -14.44 -12.66
N ARG A 175 14.60 -15.66 -12.24
CA ARG A 175 15.98 -16.17 -12.38
C ARG A 175 16.36 -16.43 -13.84
N ASN A 176 15.38 -16.85 -14.66
CA ASN A 176 15.61 -17.13 -16.07
C ASN A 176 15.60 -15.86 -16.92
N ASP A 177 14.85 -14.83 -16.51
CA ASP A 177 14.79 -13.54 -17.21
C ASP A 177 16.01 -12.63 -16.92
N PHE A 178 16.71 -12.87 -15.80
CA PHE A 178 17.93 -12.13 -15.41
C PHE A 178 19.06 -13.07 -14.97
N PRO A 179 19.65 -13.85 -15.90
CA PRO A 179 20.61 -14.90 -15.57
C PRO A 179 21.94 -14.42 -14.97
N GLY A 180 22.19 -13.10 -14.88
CA GLY A 180 23.47 -12.52 -14.47
C GLY A 180 23.57 -11.97 -13.04
N GLN A 181 22.49 -11.89 -12.24
CA GLN A 181 22.51 -11.13 -10.97
C GLN A 181 22.29 -11.94 -9.67
N VAL A 182 21.99 -13.24 -9.72
CA VAL A 182 21.57 -13.99 -8.51
C VAL A 182 22.48 -15.20 -8.19
N THR A 183 23.72 -15.22 -8.67
CA THR A 183 24.58 -16.41 -8.56
C THR A 183 25.21 -16.65 -7.19
N ASN A 184 25.12 -15.73 -6.21
CA ASN A 184 25.88 -15.88 -4.95
C ASN A 184 25.08 -15.69 -3.65
N LEU A 185 23.76 -15.96 -3.63
CA LEU A 185 23.05 -16.17 -2.36
C LEU A 185 23.19 -17.64 -1.95
N LYS A 186 24.39 -17.99 -1.48
CA LYS A 186 24.64 -19.23 -0.76
C LYS A 186 23.94 -19.09 0.59
N ILE A 187 22.77 -19.70 0.72
CA ILE A 187 22.10 -19.82 2.02
C ILE A 187 22.92 -20.84 2.79
N ASP A 188 23.86 -20.36 3.60
CA ASP A 188 24.63 -21.18 4.53
C ASP A 188 23.68 -21.67 5.63
N ASN A 189 22.99 -22.78 5.37
CA ASN A 189 22.12 -23.48 6.31
C ASN A 189 22.87 -24.06 7.52
N GLU A 190 24.20 -23.90 7.60
CA GLU A 190 25.06 -24.60 8.55
C GLU A 190 25.20 -23.87 9.90
N LYS A 191 24.77 -22.60 10.02
CA LYS A 191 24.93 -21.82 11.27
C LYS A 191 23.65 -21.56 12.06
N ILE A 192 22.49 -21.98 11.57
CA ILE A 192 21.25 -21.89 12.36
C ILE A 192 20.98 -23.28 12.93
N GLY A 193 21.62 -23.58 14.07
CA GLY A 193 21.41 -24.80 14.85
C GLY A 193 20.02 -24.83 15.48
N ILE A 194 18.98 -24.95 14.67
CA ILE A 194 17.63 -25.28 15.13
C ILE A 194 17.62 -26.81 15.34
N LYS A 195 17.83 -27.25 16.58
CA LYS A 195 17.46 -28.60 16.98
C LYS A 195 15.95 -28.71 16.84
N ILE A 196 15.51 -29.46 15.84
CA ILE A 196 14.13 -29.92 15.75
C ILE A 196 14.08 -31.14 16.66
N ASP A 197 13.58 -30.98 17.88
CA ASP A 197 13.32 -32.10 18.77
C ASP A 197 12.14 -32.89 18.19
N ASP A 198 12.39 -34.13 17.76
CA ASP A 198 11.41 -35.10 17.27
C ASP A 198 10.50 -35.61 18.41
N THR A 199 9.79 -34.69 19.05
CA THR A 199 8.80 -35.05 20.07
C THR A 199 7.54 -35.53 19.36
N PRO A 200 7.05 -36.77 19.61
CA PRO A 200 5.86 -37.27 18.95
C PRO A 200 4.65 -36.38 19.29
N LEU A 201 3.93 -35.98 18.24
CA LEU A 201 2.70 -35.18 18.27
C LEU A 201 1.64 -35.87 19.14
N ALA A 202 1.62 -35.49 20.43
CA ALA A 202 0.50 -35.72 21.31
C ALA A 202 -0.68 -34.84 20.86
N LYS A 203 -1.87 -35.46 20.83
CA LYS A 203 -3.16 -34.87 20.41
C LYS A 203 -3.37 -33.48 21.03
N PHE A 204 -3.45 -32.46 20.17
CA PHE A 204 -3.81 -31.11 20.57
C PHE A 204 -5.32 -30.99 20.81
N GLY A 205 -5.70 -30.98 22.09
CA GLY A 205 -6.85 -30.22 22.57
C GLY A 205 -6.51 -28.73 22.60
N SER A 206 -7.54 -27.91 22.37
CA SER A 206 -7.61 -26.44 22.45
C SER A 206 -6.44 -25.71 23.13
N GLN A 207 -5.70 -24.90 22.37
CA GLN A 207 -4.73 -23.96 22.94
C GLN A 207 -5.37 -22.62 23.33
N PRO A 208 -4.95 -22.01 24.45
CA PRO A 208 -5.23 -20.62 24.76
C PRO A 208 -4.29 -19.68 23.98
N GLU A 209 -4.83 -18.50 23.67
CA GLU A 209 -4.17 -17.39 22.98
C GLU A 209 -3.07 -16.79 23.88
N ILE A 210 -1.81 -16.96 23.51
CA ILE A 210 -0.65 -16.35 24.17
C ILE A 210 -0.12 -15.26 23.23
N GLU A 211 -0.46 -13.99 23.52
CA GLU A 211 0.23 -12.83 22.96
C GLU A 211 1.70 -12.87 23.42
N ARG A 212 2.62 -13.17 22.50
CA ARG A 212 4.05 -12.89 22.71
C ARG A 212 4.39 -11.61 21.97
N GLU A 213 4.73 -10.58 22.73
CA GLU A 213 5.34 -9.36 22.22
C GLU A 213 6.77 -9.69 21.77
N VAL A 214 6.97 -9.82 20.45
CA VAL A 214 8.31 -10.01 19.87
C VAL A 214 8.91 -8.63 19.62
N GLU A 215 9.79 -8.20 20.52
CA GLU A 215 10.56 -6.96 20.38
C GLU A 215 11.65 -7.14 19.30
N PHE A 216 11.42 -6.58 18.12
CA PHE A 216 12.40 -6.57 17.04
C PHE A 216 13.41 -5.42 17.23
N LYS A 217 14.64 -5.75 17.66
CA LYS A 217 15.80 -4.86 17.55
C LYS A 217 16.20 -4.74 16.08
N TYR A 218 15.94 -3.58 15.48
CA TYR A 218 16.51 -3.24 14.18
C TYR A 218 18.01 -2.96 14.32
N PRO A 219 18.87 -3.48 13.43
CA PRO A 219 20.25 -3.03 13.37
C PRO A 219 20.28 -1.53 13.04
N LYS A 220 21.08 -0.76 13.77
CA LYS A 220 21.30 0.67 13.48
C LYS A 220 21.74 0.81 12.03
N THR A 221 20.96 1.55 11.25
CA THR A 221 21.34 2.00 9.92
C THR A 221 22.58 2.86 10.06
N GLN A 222 23.76 2.32 9.76
CA GLN A 222 24.95 3.15 9.56
C GLN A 222 24.72 3.93 8.26
N GLU A 223 24.80 5.26 8.37
CA GLU A 223 24.85 6.17 7.23
C GLU A 223 26.02 5.77 6.32
N LEU A 224 25.70 5.19 5.16
CA LEU A 224 26.64 5.10 4.05
C LEU A 224 26.68 6.48 3.38
N LEU A 225 27.56 7.35 3.87
CA LEU A 225 28.04 8.50 3.12
C LEU A 225 28.76 8.00 1.86
N PRO A 226 28.52 8.56 0.67
CA PRO A 226 29.26 8.21 -0.53
C PRO A 226 30.70 8.72 -0.40
N GLN A 227 31.65 7.78 -0.30
CA GLN A 227 33.06 8.11 -0.51
C GLN A 227 33.27 8.53 -1.96
N SER A 228 33.96 9.66 -2.11
CA SER A 228 34.37 10.28 -3.35
C SER A 228 35.05 9.31 -4.31
N LEU A 229 34.53 9.25 -5.53
CA LEU A 229 35.17 8.63 -6.69
C LEU A 229 36.32 9.53 -7.16
N GLU A 230 37.52 9.28 -6.66
CA GLU A 230 38.76 9.71 -7.32
C GLU A 230 39.45 8.49 -7.90
N GLY A 231 39.67 8.52 -9.22
CA GLY A 231 40.69 7.70 -9.88
C GLY A 231 40.19 6.46 -10.64
N VAL A 232 39.47 6.65 -11.74
CA VAL A 232 39.48 5.66 -12.84
C VAL A 232 39.60 6.41 -14.18
N ASN A 233 40.84 6.58 -14.63
CA ASN A 233 41.15 6.98 -16.00
C ASN A 233 41.07 5.74 -16.89
N ASN A 234 39.94 5.52 -17.55
CA ASN A 234 39.84 4.56 -18.65
C ASN A 234 39.41 5.30 -19.92
N THR A 235 40.40 5.59 -20.76
CA THR A 235 40.23 5.91 -22.18
C THR A 235 39.63 4.70 -22.86
N LEU A 236 38.36 4.79 -23.25
CA LEU A 236 37.67 3.75 -24.02
C LEU A 236 37.40 4.30 -25.42
N SER A 237 38.19 3.80 -26.38
CA SER A 237 38.01 4.07 -27.81
C SER A 237 36.78 3.32 -28.31
N LEU A 238 35.81 4.09 -28.82
CA LEU A 238 34.64 3.58 -29.54
C LEU A 238 35.09 3.05 -30.90
N THR A 239 34.88 1.76 -31.15
CA THR A 239 34.87 1.21 -32.52
C THR A 239 33.42 1.00 -32.94
N GLU A 240 33.14 1.58 -34.09
CA GLU A 240 31.85 1.72 -34.76
C GLU A 240 31.49 0.41 -35.48
N GLY A 241 30.22 0.00 -35.38
CA GLY A 241 29.62 -0.99 -36.29
C GLY A 241 29.47 -2.41 -35.75
N GLN A 242 28.42 -2.66 -34.97
CA GLN A 242 27.83 -4.00 -34.88
C GLN A 242 26.30 -3.93 -35.01
N ASN A 243 25.79 -4.53 -36.07
CA ASN A 243 24.36 -4.69 -36.33
C ASN A 243 23.77 -5.75 -35.40
N PHE A 244 22.79 -5.36 -34.57
CA PHE A 244 22.08 -6.25 -33.67
C PHE A 244 20.88 -6.87 -34.40
N SER A 245 20.98 -8.15 -34.77
CA SER A 245 19.86 -8.92 -35.32
C SER A 245 19.12 -9.63 -34.19
N LEU A 246 17.94 -9.13 -33.84
CA LEU A 246 17.06 -9.76 -32.85
C LEU A 246 16.43 -11.04 -33.45
N LYS A 247 16.83 -12.20 -32.96
CA LYS A 247 16.20 -13.49 -33.28
C LYS A 247 15.00 -13.67 -32.34
N VAL A 248 13.78 -13.48 -32.87
CA VAL A 248 12.54 -13.71 -32.14
C VAL A 248 12.33 -15.22 -31.97
N PRO A 249 12.18 -15.74 -30.74
CA PRO A 249 11.89 -17.16 -30.53
C PRO A 249 10.46 -17.51 -30.97
N PRO A 250 10.24 -18.73 -31.50
CA PRO A 250 8.92 -19.16 -31.96
C PRO A 250 7.93 -19.22 -30.79
N GLN A 251 6.75 -18.66 -31.02
CA GLN A 251 5.63 -18.68 -30.08
C GLN A 251 5.14 -20.11 -29.87
N PRO A 252 4.81 -20.52 -28.63
CA PRO A 252 4.25 -21.84 -28.36
C PRO A 252 2.84 -21.96 -28.96
N ILE A 253 2.65 -23.01 -29.76
CA ILE A 253 1.36 -23.39 -30.32
C ILE A 253 0.50 -23.90 -29.16
N VAL A 254 -0.54 -23.14 -28.81
CA VAL A 254 -1.56 -23.54 -27.84
C VAL A 254 -2.53 -24.50 -28.54
N SER A 255 -2.44 -25.79 -28.22
CA SER A 255 -3.44 -26.78 -28.64
C SER A 255 -4.65 -26.67 -27.70
N ASN A 256 -5.76 -26.17 -28.25
CA ASN A 256 -7.05 -26.19 -27.58
C ASN A 256 -7.59 -27.64 -27.58
N ASN A 257 -7.47 -28.33 -26.45
CA ASN A 257 -8.26 -29.53 -26.19
C ASN A 257 -9.59 -29.11 -25.56
N GLU A 258 -10.55 -28.84 -26.44
CA GLU A 258 -11.96 -28.76 -26.11
C GLU A 258 -12.45 -30.21 -25.91
N LYS A 259 -12.75 -30.57 -24.65
CA LYS A 259 -13.46 -31.81 -24.32
C LYS A 259 -14.71 -31.45 -23.53
N ASP A 260 -15.82 -31.43 -24.27
CA ASP A 260 -17.08 -32.10 -23.95
C ASP A 260 -17.47 -32.16 -22.47
N PHE A 261 -18.32 -31.22 -22.07
CA PHE A 261 -19.34 -31.47 -21.06
C PHE A 261 -20.67 -31.67 -21.78
N SER A 262 -21.04 -32.95 -21.93
CA SER A 262 -22.41 -33.41 -22.18
C SER A 262 -22.98 -33.97 -20.88
#